data_AF-A0A7C1R5Z1-F1
#
_entry.id   AF-A0A7C1R5Z1-F1
#
_cell.length_a   1.000
_cell.length_b   1.000
_cell.length_c   1.000
_cell.angle_alpha   90.00
_cell.angle_beta   90.00
_cell.angle_gamma   90.00
#
_symmetry.space_group_name_H-M   'P 1'
#
loop_
_entity.id
_entity.type
_entity.pdbx_description
1 polymer ?
#
loop_
_entity_poly.entity_id
_entity_poly.type
_entity_poly.pdbx_seq_one_letter_code
_entity_poly.pdbx_strand_id
1 'polypeptide(L)'
;MGFGDLMSQLNWIDVLIITLLFRSTYIGAKQGVIVEIFKLLSFISISFFTLHYYAVWGDFLNNATPLDKSASYVFCYLLITSVLLFIFKFARHSFLRIVKIEVIEFLSFWGGVLFGFIRGFLVSSLICLFFFVFTGDYLKGSVRQSFSGGRVLKISPVVYKSIYNGLIIKFNPNSELNEELFDSLEG
;
A
#
# COMPACT_ATOMS: atom_id res chain seq x y z
N MET A 1 -16.16 14.78 -21.00
CA MET A 1 -14.98 13.90 -21.21
C MET A 1 -15.39 12.87 -22.26
N GLY A 2 -14.77 12.88 -23.44
CA GLY A 2 -15.14 11.97 -24.52
C GLY A 2 -14.57 10.56 -24.30
N PHE A 3 -15.16 9.54 -24.93
CA PHE A 3 -14.63 8.17 -24.90
C PHE A 3 -13.20 8.09 -25.47
N GLY A 4 -12.87 8.94 -26.45
CA GLY A 4 -11.51 9.08 -26.98
C GLY A 4 -10.49 9.58 -25.96
N ASP A 5 -10.88 10.52 -25.09
CA ASP A 5 -10.00 11.04 -24.03
C ASP A 5 -9.70 9.96 -22.98
N LEU A 6 -10.70 9.14 -22.65
CA LEU A 6 -10.55 8.01 -21.71
C LEU A 6 -9.54 6.98 -22.25
N MET A 7 -9.62 6.62 -23.53
CA MET A 7 -8.70 5.65 -24.14
C MET A 7 -7.27 6.18 -24.23
N SER A 8 -7.08 7.50 -24.33
CA SER A 8 -5.74 8.12 -24.34
C SER A 8 -5.05 8.16 -22.96
N GLN A 9 -5.83 8.09 -21.88
CA GLN A 9 -5.34 8.10 -20.49
C GLN A 9 -5.19 6.70 -19.90
N LEU A 10 -5.80 5.69 -20.53
CA LEU A 10 -5.62 4.29 -20.14
C LEU A 10 -4.22 3.83 -20.53
N ASN A 11 -3.39 3.63 -19.51
CA ASN A 11 -2.04 3.12 -19.70
C ASN A 11 -1.83 1.80 -18.95
N TRP A 12 -0.61 1.29 -18.98
CA TRP A 12 -0.27 0.01 -18.36
C TRP A 12 -0.44 0.00 -16.82
N ILE A 13 -0.44 1.17 -16.15
CA ILE A 13 -0.73 1.28 -14.72
C ILE A 13 -2.21 0.94 -14.44
N ASP A 14 -3.13 1.37 -15.30
CA ASP A 14 -4.55 1.02 -15.15
C ASP A 14 -4.76 -0.50 -15.28
N VAL A 15 -4.09 -1.13 -16.25
CA VAL A 15 -4.12 -2.59 -16.43
C VAL A 15 -3.55 -3.30 -15.21
N LEU A 16 -2.44 -2.79 -14.65
CA LEU A 16 -1.84 -3.32 -13.42
C LEU A 16 -2.82 -3.21 -12.24
N ILE A 17 -3.42 -2.05 -12.02
CA ILE A 17 -4.38 -1.80 -10.92
C ILE A 17 -5.60 -2.73 -11.06
N ILE A 18 -6.20 -2.82 -12.24
CA ILE A 18 -7.35 -3.70 -12.50
C ILE A 18 -6.97 -5.16 -12.23
N THR A 19 -5.80 -5.59 -12.69
CA THR A 19 -5.30 -6.96 -12.47
C THR A 19 -5.10 -7.25 -10.99
N LEU A 20 -4.51 -6.30 -10.24
CA LEU A 20 -4.30 -6.42 -8.80
C LEU A 20 -5.63 -6.45 -8.05
N LEU A 21 -6.59 -5.60 -8.40
CA LEU A 21 -7.94 -5.59 -7.82
C LEU A 21 -8.65 -6.91 -8.07
N PHE A 22 -8.70 -7.37 -9.33
CA PHE A 22 -9.35 -8.63 -9.69
C PHE A 22 -8.71 -9.81 -8.97
N ARG A 23 -7.37 -9.92 -9.00
CA ARG A 23 -6.63 -10.97 -8.28
C ARG A 23 -6.90 -10.90 -6.79
N SER A 24 -6.90 -9.70 -6.20
CA SER A 24 -7.09 -9.51 -4.78
C SER A 24 -8.48 -9.95 -4.33
N THR A 25 -9.51 -9.55 -5.07
CA THR A 25 -10.90 -9.95 -4.82
C THR A 25 -11.10 -11.45 -5.02
N TYR A 26 -10.56 -12.03 -6.10
CA TYR A 26 -10.67 -13.47 -6.37
C TYR A 26 -10.02 -14.33 -5.27
N ILE A 27 -8.83 -13.93 -4.82
CA ILE A 27 -8.18 -14.61 -3.69
C ILE A 27 -9.01 -14.44 -2.41
N GLY A 28 -9.58 -13.25 -2.20
CA GLY A 28 -10.42 -12.99 -1.02
C GLY A 28 -11.67 -13.84 -0.98
N ALA A 29 -12.38 -13.97 -2.11
CA ALA A 29 -13.52 -14.85 -2.26
C ALA A 29 -13.23 -16.30 -1.90
N LYS A 30 -12.01 -16.78 -2.19
CA LYS A 30 -11.58 -18.17 -1.92
C LYS A 30 -11.10 -18.40 -0.49
N GLN A 31 -10.53 -17.39 0.16
CA GLN A 31 -9.90 -17.56 1.48
C GLN A 31 -10.83 -17.20 2.64
N GLY A 32 -11.96 -16.55 2.34
CA GLY A 32 -12.97 -16.22 3.33
C GLY A 32 -12.67 -14.95 4.11
N VAL A 33 -13.71 -14.46 4.79
CA VAL A 33 -13.72 -13.15 5.46
C VAL A 33 -12.62 -12.98 6.52
N ILE A 34 -12.38 -14.01 7.33
CA ILE A 34 -11.45 -13.92 8.47
C ILE A 34 -10.02 -13.72 7.98
N VAL A 35 -9.61 -14.55 7.02
CA VAL A 35 -8.26 -14.47 6.44
C VAL A 35 -8.04 -13.11 5.79
N GLU A 36 -9.08 -12.56 5.15
CA GLU A 36 -9.02 -11.26 4.49
C GLU A 36 -8.97 -10.08 5.47
N ILE A 37 -9.67 -10.15 6.62
CA ILE A 37 -9.55 -9.13 7.67
C ILE A 37 -8.11 -9.04 8.18
N PHE A 38 -7.48 -10.19 8.49
CA PHE A 38 -6.08 -10.20 8.95
C PHE A 38 -5.13 -9.63 7.91
N LYS A 39 -5.35 -9.94 6.62
CA LYS A 39 -4.54 -9.39 5.54
C LYS A 39 -4.75 -7.89 5.38
N LEU A 40 -5.99 -7.42 5.44
CA LEU A 40 -6.28 -6.00 5.34
C LEU A 40 -5.58 -5.26 6.47
N LEU A 41 -5.70 -5.74 7.71
CA LEU A 41 -5.02 -5.15 8.87
C LEU A 41 -3.50 -5.15 8.67
N SER A 42 -2.93 -6.23 8.15
CA SER A 42 -1.50 -6.31 7.80
C SER A 42 -1.10 -5.20 6.83
N PHE A 43 -1.86 -5.00 5.75
CA PHE A 43 -1.55 -3.97 4.75
C PHE A 43 -1.79 -2.55 5.24
N ILE A 44 -2.75 -2.33 6.16
CA ILE A 44 -2.93 -1.06 6.86
C ILE A 44 -1.68 -0.75 7.69
N SER A 45 -1.20 -1.71 8.49
CA SER A 45 0.03 -1.56 9.28
C SER A 45 1.26 -1.35 8.40
N ILE A 46 1.44 -2.16 7.34
CA ILE A 46 2.55 -2.01 6.38
C ILE A 46 2.53 -0.61 5.76
N SER A 47 1.36 -0.10 5.38
CA SER A 47 1.24 1.24 4.81
C SER A 47 1.69 2.30 5.80
N PHE A 48 1.26 2.22 7.05
CA PHE A 48 1.68 3.15 8.10
C PHE A 48 3.20 3.11 8.32
N PHE A 49 3.75 1.94 8.64
CA PHE A 49 5.16 1.81 9.01
C PHE A 49 6.10 2.12 7.84
N THR A 50 5.77 1.66 6.62
CA THR A 50 6.60 1.95 5.46
C THR A 50 6.64 3.44 5.19
N LEU A 51 5.48 4.12 5.15
CA LEU A 51 5.41 5.55 4.82
C LEU A 51 5.98 6.44 5.92
N HIS A 52 5.90 6.02 7.17
CA HIS A 52 6.48 6.76 8.28
C HIS A 52 8.01 6.68 8.31
N TYR A 53 8.58 5.51 8.00
CA TYR A 53 9.99 5.23 8.28
C TYR A 53 10.91 5.22 7.05
N TYR A 54 10.40 5.02 5.82
CA TYR A 54 11.28 4.85 4.65
C TYR A 54 12.22 6.03 4.39
N ALA A 55 11.77 7.27 4.58
CA ALA A 55 12.57 8.47 4.36
C ALA A 55 13.67 8.61 5.43
N VAL A 56 13.33 8.48 6.72
CA VAL A 56 14.29 8.54 7.83
C VAL A 56 15.39 7.49 7.70
N TRP A 57 15.02 6.25 7.40
CA TRP A 57 16.02 5.19 7.16
C TRP A 57 16.76 5.37 5.84
N GLY A 58 16.12 5.97 4.83
CA GLY A 58 16.74 6.31 3.56
C GLY A 58 17.83 7.35 3.72
N ASP A 59 17.59 8.42 4.49
CA ASP A 59 18.59 9.43 4.84
C ASP A 59 19.73 8.84 5.65
N PHE A 60 19.41 7.99 6.63
CA PHE A 60 20.43 7.27 7.40
C PHE A 60 21.31 6.41 6.49
N LEU A 61 20.72 5.67 5.54
CA LEU A 61 21.45 4.81 4.61
C LEU A 61 22.28 5.61 3.60
N ASN A 62 21.74 6.72 3.09
CA ASN A 62 22.46 7.63 2.19
C ASN A 62 23.68 8.25 2.89
N ASN A 63 23.58 8.59 4.17
CA ASN A 63 24.73 9.11 4.93
C ASN A 63 25.76 8.02 5.25
N ALA A 64 25.33 6.77 5.38
CA ALA A 64 26.19 5.63 5.71
C ALA A 64 26.84 4.94 4.48
N THR A 65 26.39 5.24 3.27
CA THR A 65 26.79 4.53 2.04
C THR A 65 26.95 5.49 0.86
N PRO A 66 27.69 5.14 -0.21
CA PRO A 66 27.83 6.00 -1.39
C PRO A 66 26.61 5.97 -2.33
N LEU A 67 25.48 5.41 -1.90
CA LEU A 67 24.25 5.38 -2.70
C LEU A 67 23.65 6.78 -2.80
N ASP A 68 23.07 7.12 -3.94
CA ASP A 68 22.30 8.36 -4.08
C ASP A 68 21.05 8.35 -3.19
N LYS A 69 20.53 9.54 -2.86
CA LYS A 69 19.39 9.71 -1.95
C LYS A 69 18.18 8.89 -2.42
N SER A 70 17.87 8.94 -3.71
CA SER A 70 16.72 8.25 -4.28
C SER A 70 16.88 6.73 -4.24
N ALA A 71 18.05 6.19 -4.58
CA ALA A 71 18.29 4.74 -4.44
C ALA A 71 18.17 4.27 -2.98
N SER A 72 18.67 5.06 -2.02
CA SER A 72 18.53 4.74 -0.59
C SER A 72 17.06 4.71 -0.15
N TYR A 73 16.26 5.67 -0.60
CA TYR A 73 14.82 5.74 -0.30
C TYR A 73 14.07 4.54 -0.87
N VAL A 74 14.32 4.20 -2.14
CA VAL A 74 13.73 3.04 -2.83
C VAL A 74 14.11 1.75 -2.10
N PHE A 75 15.39 1.61 -1.73
CA PHE A 75 15.88 0.45 -1.02
C PHE A 75 15.22 0.30 0.35
N CYS A 76 15.17 1.37 1.15
CA CYS A 76 14.54 1.36 2.46
C CYS A 76 13.03 1.11 2.36
N TYR A 77 12.35 1.68 1.37
CA TYR A 77 10.94 1.41 1.11
C TYR A 77 10.70 -0.09 0.86
N LEU A 78 11.49 -0.70 -0.03
CA LEU A 78 11.39 -2.13 -0.36
C LEU A 78 11.74 -3.02 0.84
N LEU A 79 12.80 -2.68 1.57
CA LEU A 79 13.28 -3.44 2.72
C LEU A 79 12.24 -3.45 3.83
N ILE A 80 11.72 -2.29 4.24
CA ILE A 80 10.70 -2.17 5.29
C ILE A 80 9.42 -2.90 4.86
N THR A 81 8.94 -2.66 3.64
CA THR A 81 7.75 -3.33 3.11
C THR A 81 7.91 -4.85 3.12
N SER A 82 9.07 -5.36 2.67
CA SER A 82 9.34 -6.81 2.58
C SER A 82 9.44 -7.47 3.95
N VAL A 83 10.16 -6.84 4.89
CA VAL A 83 10.30 -7.33 6.27
C VAL A 83 8.93 -7.38 6.94
N LEU A 84 8.12 -6.33 6.84
CA LEU A 84 6.78 -6.31 7.44
C LEU A 84 5.84 -7.32 6.77
N LEU A 85 5.88 -7.45 5.44
CA LEU A 85 5.12 -8.50 4.74
C LEU A 85 5.46 -9.89 5.28
N PHE A 86 6.75 -10.16 5.51
CA PHE A 86 7.19 -11.44 6.06
C PHE A 86 6.68 -11.64 7.50
N ILE A 87 6.87 -10.64 8.37
CA ILE A 87 6.42 -10.68 9.78
C ILE A 87 4.91 -10.92 9.85
N PHE A 88 4.11 -10.11 9.15
CA PHE A 88 2.65 -10.24 9.19
C PHE A 88 2.14 -11.54 8.55
N LYS A 89 2.80 -12.01 7.48
CA LYS A 89 2.47 -13.31 6.88
C LYS A 89 2.72 -14.45 7.85
N PHE A 90 3.85 -14.42 8.55
CA PHE A 90 4.19 -15.41 9.57
C PHE A 90 3.23 -15.35 10.76
N ALA A 91 3.00 -14.16 11.31
CA ALA A 91 2.09 -13.93 12.44
C ALA A 91 0.68 -14.43 12.14
N ARG A 92 0.12 -14.08 10.97
CA ARG A 92 -1.21 -14.55 10.53
C ARG A 92 -1.25 -16.07 10.42
N HIS A 93 -0.25 -16.68 9.79
CA HIS A 93 -0.21 -18.13 9.58
C HIS A 93 -0.15 -18.89 10.90
N SER A 94 0.63 -18.40 11.85
CA SER A 94 0.71 -18.95 13.20
C SER A 94 -0.62 -18.79 13.96
N PHE A 95 -1.24 -17.61 13.89
CA PHE A 95 -2.50 -17.33 14.56
C PHE A 95 -3.66 -18.20 14.03
N LEU A 96 -3.83 -18.26 12.71
CA LEU A 96 -4.90 -19.02 12.08
C LEU A 96 -4.77 -20.55 12.24
N ARG A 97 -3.58 -21.05 12.58
CA ARG A 97 -3.41 -22.47 12.93
C ARG A 97 -3.97 -22.81 14.31
N ILE A 98 -3.94 -21.86 15.24
CA ILE A 98 -4.36 -22.06 16.62
C ILE A 98 -5.86 -21.83 16.76
N VAL A 99 -6.39 -20.82 16.06
CA VAL A 99 -7.78 -20.41 16.19
C VAL A 99 -8.65 -21.09 15.14
N LYS A 100 -9.55 -21.96 15.59
CA LYS A 100 -10.66 -22.47 14.77
C LYS A 100 -11.80 -21.46 14.83
N ILE A 101 -12.14 -20.86 13.70
CA ILE A 101 -13.29 -19.98 13.60
C ILE A 101 -14.18 -20.49 12.47
N GLU A 102 -15.42 -20.81 12.80
CA GLU A 102 -16.44 -21.21 11.84
C GLU A 102 -17.28 -19.99 11.48
N VAL A 103 -17.38 -19.70 10.19
CA VAL A 103 -18.22 -18.63 9.65
C VAL A 103 -19.12 -19.22 8.59
N ILE A 104 -20.37 -18.76 8.56
CA ILE A 104 -21.35 -19.14 7.55
C ILE A 104 -20.75 -18.87 6.16
N GLU A 105 -20.84 -19.86 5.26
CA GLU A 105 -20.18 -19.83 3.95
C GLU A 105 -20.52 -18.58 3.13
N PHE A 106 -21.80 -18.17 3.14
CA PHE A 106 -22.26 -16.97 2.44
C PHE A 106 -21.56 -15.70 2.95
N LEU A 107 -21.49 -15.51 4.27
CA LEU A 107 -20.81 -14.36 4.87
C LEU A 107 -19.29 -14.43 4.63
N SER A 108 -18.72 -15.63 4.69
CA SER A 108 -17.30 -15.86 4.42
C SER A 108 -16.93 -15.43 3.01
N PHE A 109 -17.72 -15.81 2.01
CA PHE A 109 -17.51 -15.45 0.62
C PHE A 109 -17.63 -13.95 0.37
N TRP A 110 -18.77 -13.33 0.73
CA TRP A 110 -19.01 -11.91 0.47
C TRP A 110 -18.09 -11.00 1.28
N GLY A 111 -17.81 -11.36 2.53
CA GLY A 111 -16.82 -10.66 3.34
C GLY A 111 -15.42 -10.78 2.74
N GLY A 112 -15.05 -11.97 2.24
CA GLY A 112 -13.80 -12.19 1.52
C GLY A 112 -13.68 -11.35 0.24
N VAL A 113 -14.75 -11.24 -0.55
CA VAL A 113 -14.83 -10.36 -1.74
C VAL A 113 -14.62 -8.90 -1.34
N LEU A 114 -15.37 -8.41 -0.35
CA LEU A 114 -15.32 -7.01 0.08
C LEU A 114 -13.94 -6.62 0.62
N PHE A 115 -13.41 -7.38 1.60
CA PHE A 115 -12.11 -7.08 2.19
C PHE A 115 -10.97 -7.32 1.20
N GLY A 116 -11.10 -8.32 0.32
CA GLY A 116 -10.16 -8.55 -0.78
C GLY A 116 -10.12 -7.36 -1.75
N PHE A 117 -11.27 -6.76 -2.07
CA PHE A 117 -11.34 -5.58 -2.92
C PHE A 117 -10.71 -4.35 -2.27
N ILE A 118 -11.07 -4.05 -1.01
CA ILE A 118 -10.48 -2.93 -0.24
C ILE A 118 -8.96 -3.10 -0.11
N ARG A 119 -8.50 -4.29 0.24
CA ARG A 119 -7.06 -4.62 0.28
C ARG A 119 -6.40 -4.43 -1.08
N GLY A 120 -7.09 -4.75 -2.17
CA GLY A 120 -6.58 -4.58 -3.52
C GLY A 120 -6.23 -3.14 -3.83
N PHE A 121 -7.05 -2.17 -3.39
CA PHE A 121 -6.73 -0.75 -3.50
C PHE A 121 -5.51 -0.35 -2.68
N LEU A 122 -5.41 -0.81 -1.42
CA LEU A 122 -4.25 -0.57 -0.56
C LEU A 122 -2.95 -1.11 -1.17
N VAL A 123 -2.98 -2.35 -1.68
CA VAL A 123 -1.83 -2.96 -2.37
C VAL A 123 -1.45 -2.17 -3.61
N SER A 124 -2.44 -1.81 -4.43
CA SER A 124 -2.21 -1.04 -5.65
C SER A 124 -1.64 0.35 -5.34
N SER A 125 -2.09 0.98 -4.25
CA SER A 125 -1.59 2.27 -3.77
C SER A 125 -0.13 2.20 -3.35
N LEU A 126 0.25 1.19 -2.57
CA LEU A 126 1.65 0.96 -2.20
C LEU A 126 2.54 0.73 -3.43
N ILE A 127 2.07 -0.03 -4.41
CA ILE A 127 2.83 -0.26 -5.65
C ILE A 127 2.95 1.03 -6.46
N CYS A 128 1.89 1.83 -6.56
CA CYS A 128 1.95 3.15 -7.21
C CYS A 128 2.93 4.09 -6.49
N LEU A 129 2.95 4.08 -5.16
CA LEU A 129 3.90 4.83 -4.35
C LEU A 129 5.33 4.36 -4.58
N PHE A 130 5.55 3.04 -4.68
CA PHE A 130 6.86 2.50 -5.02
C PHE A 130 7.34 3.04 -6.38
N PHE A 131 6.49 3.02 -7.41
CA PHE A 131 6.82 3.60 -8.71
C PHE A 131 7.02 5.12 -8.68
N PHE A 132 6.36 5.80 -7.74
CA PHE A 132 6.47 7.23 -7.55
C PHE A 132 7.77 7.64 -6.85
N VAL A 133 8.20 6.86 -5.85
CA VAL A 133 9.48 7.03 -5.13
C VAL A 133 10.66 6.59 -6.00
N PHE A 134 10.43 5.68 -6.96
CA PHE A 134 11.45 5.27 -7.91
C PHE A 134 11.84 6.39 -8.88
N THR A 135 13.15 6.64 -9.04
CA THR A 135 13.76 7.75 -9.80
C THR A 135 13.49 7.75 -11.32
N GLY A 136 12.69 6.81 -11.83
CA GLY A 136 12.38 6.75 -13.25
C GLY A 136 11.27 7.73 -13.61
N ASP A 137 11.58 8.83 -14.30
CA ASP A 137 10.60 9.81 -14.80
C ASP A 137 9.45 9.14 -15.57
N TYR A 138 9.76 8.07 -16.29
CA TYR A 138 8.78 7.25 -16.99
C TYR A 138 7.74 6.62 -16.04
N LEU A 139 8.16 6.04 -14.92
CA LEU A 139 7.25 5.37 -13.98
C LEU A 139 6.39 6.39 -13.23
N LYS A 140 7.01 7.48 -12.75
CA LYS A 140 6.32 8.60 -12.10
C LYS A 140 5.29 9.23 -13.04
N GLY A 141 5.69 9.49 -14.29
CA GLY A 141 4.81 10.00 -15.35
C GLY A 141 3.67 9.03 -15.67
N SER A 142 3.96 7.73 -15.77
CA SER A 142 2.94 6.70 -16.03
C SER A 142 1.88 6.66 -14.92
N VAL A 143 2.26 6.79 -13.65
CA VAL A 143 1.29 6.82 -12.54
C VAL A 143 0.43 8.09 -12.58
N ARG A 144 1.02 9.26 -12.89
CA ARG A 144 0.28 10.54 -12.96
C ARG A 144 -0.65 10.64 -14.16
N GLN A 145 -0.23 10.18 -15.33
CA GLN A 145 -1.00 10.24 -16.57
C GLN A 145 -2.09 9.16 -16.64
N SER A 146 -1.98 8.11 -15.82
CA SER A 146 -2.98 7.05 -15.71
C SER A 146 -4.31 7.59 -15.22
N PHE A 147 -5.40 7.08 -15.80
CA PHE A 147 -6.76 7.41 -15.37
C PHE A 147 -6.96 7.10 -13.87
N SER A 148 -6.55 5.92 -13.40
CA SER A 148 -6.73 5.49 -12.01
C SER A 148 -5.51 5.70 -11.12
N GLY A 149 -4.30 5.73 -11.69
CA GLY A 149 -3.03 5.80 -10.95
C GLY A 149 -2.96 6.95 -9.96
N GLY A 150 -3.25 8.18 -10.38
CA GLY A 150 -3.21 9.36 -9.50
C GLY A 150 -4.22 9.30 -8.34
N ARG A 151 -5.36 8.63 -8.51
CA ARG A 151 -6.36 8.44 -7.45
C ARG A 151 -5.94 7.35 -6.48
N VAL A 152 -5.47 6.22 -7.00
CA VAL A 152 -5.03 5.08 -6.22
C VAL A 152 -3.76 5.42 -5.43
N LEU A 153 -2.85 6.23 -5.97
CA LEU A 153 -1.64 6.70 -5.30
C LEU A 153 -1.92 7.36 -3.94
N LYS A 154 -3.06 8.04 -3.79
CA LYS A 154 -3.41 8.79 -2.56
C LYS A 154 -4.02 7.93 -1.46
N ILE A 155 -4.39 6.68 -1.72
CA ILE A 155 -5.10 5.83 -0.74
C ILE A 155 -4.23 5.50 0.47
N SER A 156 -3.03 4.94 0.29
CA SER A 156 -2.12 4.61 1.39
C SER A 156 -1.65 5.84 2.18
N PRO A 157 -1.32 7.00 1.54
CA PRO A 157 -1.03 8.24 2.26
C PRO A 157 -2.21 8.74 3.09
N VAL A 158 -3.45 8.63 2.60
CA VAL A 158 -4.65 8.96 3.38
C VAL A 158 -4.77 8.03 4.58
N VAL A 159 -4.62 6.72 4.39
CA VAL A 159 -4.64 5.74 5.50
C VAL A 159 -3.55 6.06 6.53
N TYR A 160 -2.34 6.37 6.08
CA TYR A 160 -1.24 6.80 6.95
C TYR A 160 -1.62 8.04 7.76
N LYS A 161 -2.10 9.11 7.11
CA LYS A 161 -2.52 10.36 7.78
C LYS A 161 -3.67 10.12 8.77
N SER A 162 -4.64 9.28 8.41
CA SER A 162 -5.77 8.94 9.28
C SER A 162 -5.32 8.20 10.55
N ILE A 163 -4.42 7.23 10.42
CA ILE A 163 -3.85 6.51 11.59
C ILE A 163 -3.03 7.47 12.44
N TYR A 164 -2.21 8.31 11.81
CA TYR A 164 -1.37 9.27 12.49
C TYR A 164 -2.20 10.24 13.35
N ASN A 165 -3.19 10.90 12.74
CA ASN A 165 -4.06 11.85 13.44
C ASN A 165 -4.99 11.17 14.46
N GLY A 166 -5.50 9.98 14.14
CA GLY A 166 -6.49 9.29 14.97
C GLY A 166 -5.90 8.60 16.19
N LEU A 167 -4.67 8.07 16.06
CA LEU A 167 -4.00 7.25 17.06
C LEU A 167 -2.66 7.84 17.49
N ILE A 168 -1.71 8.04 16.56
CA ILE A 168 -0.32 8.31 16.91
C ILE A 168 -0.14 9.61 17.68
N ILE A 169 -0.72 10.73 17.21
CA ILE A 169 -0.60 12.03 17.90
C ILE A 169 -1.15 11.95 19.33
N LYS A 170 -2.17 11.12 19.58
CA LYS A 170 -2.75 10.97 20.92
C LYS A 170 -1.82 10.21 21.87
N PHE A 171 -1.02 9.28 21.36
CA PHE A 171 -0.07 8.49 22.15
C PHE A 171 1.32 9.16 22.25
N ASN A 172 1.77 9.81 21.18
CA ASN A 172 3.04 10.50 21.11
C ASN A 172 2.88 11.85 20.38
N PRO A 173 2.56 12.93 21.11
CA PRO A 173 2.33 14.26 20.53
C PRO A 173 3.54 14.86 19.83
N ASN A 174 4.76 14.40 20.16
CA ASN A 174 6.01 14.91 19.59
C ASN A 174 6.46 14.12 18.35
N SER A 175 5.67 13.16 17.89
CA SER A 175 5.95 12.48 16.62
C SER A 175 5.83 13.48 15.47
N GLU A 176 6.60 13.29 14.41
CA GLU A 176 6.55 14.11 13.20
C GLU A 176 5.89 13.32 12.07
N LEU A 177 4.99 13.96 11.34
CA LEU A 177 4.41 13.40 10.11
C LEU A 177 5.48 13.47 9.02
N ASN A 178 5.56 12.45 8.16
CA ASN A 178 6.43 12.52 7.00
C ASN A 178 5.87 13.53 5.97
N GLU A 179 6.24 14.80 6.09
CA GLU A 179 5.79 15.88 5.20
C GLU A 179 6.36 15.75 3.78
N GLU A 180 7.61 15.26 3.65
CA GLU A 180 8.27 15.02 2.34
C GLU A 180 7.42 14.11 1.45
N LEU A 181 6.74 13.12 2.03
CA LEU A 181 5.79 12.28 1.31
C LEU A 181 4.62 13.09 0.73
N PHE A 182 4.00 13.98 1.50
CA PHE A 182 2.82 14.72 1.05
C PHE A 182 3.19 15.81 0.03
N ASP A 183 4.29 16.52 0.25
CA ASP A 183 4.81 17.52 -0.69
C ASP A 183 5.10 16.89 -2.05
N SER A 184 5.67 15.68 -2.05
CA SER A 184 5.95 14.95 -3.28
C SER A 184 4.70 14.59 -4.07
N LEU A 185 3.54 14.44 -3.42
CA LEU A 185 2.26 14.07 -4.03
C LEU A 185 1.45 15.27 -4.54
N GLU A 186 1.79 16.50 -4.12
CA GLU A 186 1.11 17.74 -4.51
C GLU A 186 1.77 18.48 -5.67
N GLY A 187 3.11 18.37 -5.82
CA GLY A 187 3.83 18.81 -7.03
C GLY A 187 3.55 17.90 -8.23
#